data_AF-A0A2N2NJG0-F1
#
_entry.id   AF-A0A2N2NJG0-F1
#
_cell.length_a   1.000
_cell.length_b   1.000
_cell.length_c   1.000
_cell.angle_alpha   90.00
_cell.angle_beta   90.00
_cell.angle_gamma   90.00
#
_symmetry.space_group_name_H-M   'P 1'
#
loop_
_entity.id
_entity.type
_entity.pdbx_description
1 polymer ?
#
loop_
_entity_poly.entity_id
_entity_poly.type
_entity_poly.pdbx_seq_one_letter_code
_entity_poly.pdbx_strand_id
1 'polypeptide(L)'
;MIKEPINKTDLEHIVPYTQARAIILENPDHIVALDCPCRASKEEHCSPIDVCLIVGEPFASFISEHQPQKSRWITQEEAVKILEEEDARGHVHHAFFKDAMLGRYYAICNCCSCCCGAMKAHQNHIPMLASSGYVAQIDHDLCLDCGTCHDYCQFSALGFDDNYSTMVNYDLCMGCGVCVSKCPQDAINLHLEPSKGIPLEVSELI
;
A
#
# COMPACT_ATOMS: atom_id res chain seq x y z
N MET A 1 23.39 -27.72 8.62
CA MET A 1 23.59 -26.28 8.38
C MET A 1 23.42 -26.01 6.90
N ILE A 2 22.39 -25.26 6.53
CA ILE A 2 22.26 -24.74 5.16
C ILE A 2 23.39 -23.73 4.97
N LYS A 3 24.23 -23.94 3.95
CA LYS A 3 25.46 -23.17 3.67
C LYS A 3 25.31 -22.17 2.52
N GLU A 4 24.09 -21.98 2.04
CA GLU A 4 23.79 -21.05 0.96
C GLU A 4 23.38 -19.69 1.55
N PRO A 5 23.82 -18.57 0.94
CA PRO A 5 23.35 -17.25 1.31
C PRO A 5 21.84 -17.18 1.07
N ILE A 6 21.08 -16.84 2.11
CA ILE A 6 19.65 -16.61 2.00
C ILE A 6 19.46 -15.35 1.16
N ASN A 7 18.90 -15.51 -0.04
CA ASN A 7 18.49 -14.39 -0.87
C ASN A 7 17.36 -13.64 -0.16
N LYS A 8 17.53 -12.34 0.06
CA LYS A 8 16.53 -11.46 0.67
C LYS A 8 16.07 -10.51 -0.44
N THR A 9 15.15 -10.94 -1.27
CA THR A 9 14.38 -10.06 -2.15
C THR A 9 13.38 -9.26 -1.31
N ASP A 10 13.01 -8.07 -1.76
CA ASP A 10 12.00 -7.24 -1.08
C ASP A 10 10.62 -7.91 -1.26
N LEU A 11 10.08 -8.44 -0.16
CA LEU A 11 8.90 -9.34 -0.19
C LEU A 11 7.54 -8.63 -0.03
N GLU A 12 7.55 -7.30 -0.06
CA GLU A 12 6.38 -6.44 0.09
C GLU A 12 6.74 -5.06 -0.44
N HIS A 13 5.84 -4.44 -1.20
CA HIS A 13 6.01 -3.08 -1.69
C HIS A 13 4.74 -2.26 -1.46
N ILE A 14 4.93 -1.01 -1.04
CA ILE A 14 3.90 0.02 -1.20
C ILE A 14 3.67 0.22 -2.70
N VAL A 15 2.42 0.27 -3.12
CA VAL A 15 2.03 0.48 -4.52
C VAL A 15 1.03 1.64 -4.63
N PRO A 16 1.15 2.52 -5.64
CA PRO A 16 0.11 3.49 -5.96
C PRO A 16 -1.23 2.81 -6.28
N TYR A 17 -2.34 3.52 -6.08
CA TYR A 17 -3.68 3.02 -6.39
C TYR A 17 -3.81 2.43 -7.81
N THR A 18 -3.23 3.10 -8.82
CA THR A 18 -3.30 2.64 -10.22
C THR A 18 -2.65 1.27 -10.41
N GLN A 19 -1.52 1.01 -9.73
CA GLN A 19 -0.86 -0.29 -9.74
C GLN A 19 -1.65 -1.33 -8.93
N ALA A 20 -2.15 -0.98 -7.74
CA ALA A 20 -3.01 -1.86 -6.94
C ALA A 20 -4.24 -2.32 -7.74
N ARG A 21 -4.88 -1.40 -8.47
CA ARG A 21 -6.01 -1.69 -9.35
C ARG A 21 -5.61 -2.58 -10.53
N ALA A 22 -4.48 -2.32 -11.18
CA ALA A 22 -3.99 -3.16 -12.27
C ALA A 22 -3.78 -4.61 -11.83
N ILE A 23 -3.17 -4.84 -10.66
CA ILE A 23 -2.98 -6.18 -10.07
C ILE A 23 -4.31 -6.94 -9.95
N ILE A 24 -5.34 -6.28 -9.41
CA ILE A 24 -6.67 -6.89 -9.27
C ILE A 24 -7.32 -7.15 -10.63
N LEU A 25 -7.14 -6.24 -11.59
CA LEU A 25 -7.70 -6.40 -12.94
C LEU A 25 -7.10 -7.59 -13.70
N GLU A 26 -5.81 -7.86 -13.50
CA GLU A 26 -5.10 -9.00 -14.09
C GLU A 26 -5.43 -10.33 -13.41
N ASN A 27 -6.00 -10.29 -12.20
CA ASN A 27 -6.36 -11.47 -11.40
C ASN A 27 -7.87 -11.45 -11.07
N PRO A 28 -8.76 -11.61 -12.07
CA PRO A 28 -10.21 -11.43 -11.90
C PRO A 28 -10.88 -12.48 -11.03
N ASP A 29 -10.30 -13.67 -10.98
CA ASP A 29 -10.91 -14.82 -10.34
C ASP A 29 -10.21 -15.12 -9.01
N HIS A 30 -10.96 -15.76 -8.11
CA HIS A 30 -10.48 -16.22 -6.81
C HIS A 30 -10.00 -15.10 -5.88
N ILE A 31 -10.90 -14.16 -5.55
CA ILE A 31 -10.62 -13.07 -4.60
C ILE A 31 -11.43 -13.27 -3.30
N VAL A 32 -10.73 -13.15 -2.17
CA VAL A 32 -11.32 -13.23 -0.83
C VAL A 32 -11.02 -11.95 -0.06
N ALA A 33 -12.06 -11.29 0.43
CA ALA A 33 -11.92 -10.27 1.47
C ALA A 33 -11.78 -10.96 2.82
N LEU A 34 -10.73 -10.62 3.56
CA LEU A 34 -10.44 -11.08 4.91
C LEU A 34 -10.50 -9.88 5.87
N ASP A 35 -11.08 -10.09 7.06
CA ASP A 35 -10.99 -9.16 8.17
C ASP A 35 -9.52 -8.82 8.43
N CYS A 36 -9.17 -7.54 8.27
CA CYS A 36 -7.79 -7.07 8.41
C CYS A 36 -7.25 -7.46 9.79
N PRO A 37 -6.24 -8.36 9.87
CA PRO A 37 -5.73 -8.84 11.16
C PRO A 37 -5.21 -7.69 12.04
N CYS A 38 -4.65 -6.65 11.42
CA CYS A 38 -4.18 -5.47 12.13
C CYS A 38 -5.34 -4.69 12.78
N ARG A 39 -6.46 -4.48 12.06
CA ARG A 39 -7.67 -3.82 12.62
C ARG A 39 -8.28 -4.68 13.73
N ALA A 40 -8.44 -5.98 13.49
CA ALA A 40 -9.01 -6.93 14.45
C ALA A 40 -8.20 -7.06 15.76
N SER A 41 -6.90 -6.70 15.74
CA SER A 41 -6.04 -6.75 16.93
C SER A 41 -6.15 -5.54 17.85
N LYS A 42 -6.91 -4.50 17.47
CA LYS A 42 -7.08 -3.26 18.22
C LYS A 42 -8.46 -3.20 18.86
N GLU A 43 -8.55 -2.60 20.05
CA GLU A 43 -9.84 -2.32 20.70
C GLU A 43 -10.66 -1.29 19.92
N GLU A 44 -10.00 -0.22 19.46
CA GLU A 44 -10.56 0.78 18.55
C GLU A 44 -9.83 0.72 17.20
N HIS A 45 -10.58 0.54 16.11
CA HIS A 45 -10.02 0.38 14.78
C HIS A 45 -10.89 1.03 13.70
N CYS A 46 -10.29 1.25 12.52
CA CYS A 46 -11.01 1.71 11.34
C CYS A 46 -12.07 0.71 10.87
N SER A 47 -13.11 1.24 10.23
CA SER A 47 -14.12 0.47 9.51
C SER A 47 -14.08 0.85 8.02
N PRO A 48 -14.44 -0.08 7.10
CA PRO A 48 -14.85 -1.47 7.34
C PRO A 48 -13.68 -2.38 7.72
N ILE A 49 -13.92 -3.56 8.31
CA ILE A 49 -12.82 -4.42 8.78
C ILE A 49 -12.24 -5.31 7.67
N ASP A 50 -13.05 -5.71 6.70
CA ASP A 50 -12.78 -6.69 5.64
C ASP A 50 -12.05 -6.06 4.43
N VAL A 51 -10.90 -5.45 4.69
CA VAL A 51 -10.12 -4.73 3.67
C VAL A 51 -8.80 -5.41 3.29
N CYS A 52 -8.55 -6.63 3.77
CA CYS A 52 -7.40 -7.41 3.34
C CYS A 52 -7.81 -8.28 2.15
N LEU A 53 -7.28 -8.00 0.96
CA LEU A 53 -7.64 -8.71 -0.26
C LEU A 53 -6.64 -9.83 -0.49
N ILE A 54 -7.12 -11.07 -0.43
CA ILE A 54 -6.35 -12.26 -0.78
C ILE A 54 -6.72 -12.65 -2.20
N VAL A 55 -5.72 -12.83 -3.05
CA VAL A 55 -5.93 -12.96 -4.50
C VAL A 55 -5.23 -14.20 -5.01
N GLY A 56 -5.97 -14.98 -5.79
CA GLY A 56 -5.45 -16.14 -6.51
C GLY A 56 -5.28 -17.40 -5.64
N GLU A 57 -5.09 -18.52 -6.33
CA GLU A 57 -4.92 -19.83 -5.71
C GLU A 57 -3.44 -20.18 -5.47
N PRO A 58 -3.13 -20.95 -4.41
CA PRO A 58 -4.05 -21.63 -3.49
C PRO A 58 -4.53 -20.78 -2.29
N PHE A 59 -4.14 -19.51 -2.23
CA PHE A 59 -4.27 -18.70 -1.01
C PHE A 59 -5.70 -18.26 -0.74
N ALA A 60 -6.45 -17.90 -1.78
CA ALA A 60 -7.85 -17.53 -1.67
C ALA A 60 -8.68 -18.68 -1.08
N SER A 61 -8.59 -19.89 -1.66
CA SER A 61 -9.28 -21.06 -1.09
C SER A 61 -8.78 -21.42 0.30
N PHE A 62 -7.46 -21.40 0.53
CA PHE A 62 -6.90 -21.68 1.85
C PHE A 62 -7.49 -20.76 2.93
N ILE A 63 -7.53 -19.45 2.68
CA ILE A 63 -8.08 -18.48 3.63
C ILE A 63 -9.58 -18.69 3.80
N SER A 64 -10.34 -18.88 2.72
CA SER A 64 -11.79 -19.13 2.82
C SER A 64 -12.11 -20.38 3.63
N GLU A 65 -11.32 -21.45 3.49
CA GLU A 65 -11.54 -22.72 4.19
C GLU A 65 -11.15 -22.65 5.68
N HIS A 66 -10.06 -21.95 6.00
CA HIS A 66 -9.50 -21.94 7.36
C HIS A 66 -9.96 -20.73 8.19
N GLN A 67 -10.51 -19.68 7.57
CA GLN A 67 -11.05 -18.49 8.23
C GLN A 67 -12.49 -18.16 7.77
N PRO A 68 -13.43 -19.13 7.73
CA PRO A 68 -14.75 -18.94 7.10
C PRO A 68 -15.64 -17.92 7.81
N GLN A 69 -15.35 -17.57 9.07
CA GLN A 69 -16.12 -16.58 9.84
C GLN A 69 -15.57 -15.16 9.71
N LYS A 70 -14.39 -15.00 9.12
CA LYS A 70 -13.66 -13.73 8.99
C LYS A 70 -13.37 -13.39 7.54
N SER A 71 -13.84 -14.21 6.61
CA SER A 71 -13.55 -14.05 5.20
C SER A 71 -14.79 -14.32 4.36
N ARG A 72 -14.83 -13.69 3.19
CA ARG A 72 -15.90 -13.88 2.21
C ARG A 72 -15.31 -13.81 0.80
N TRP A 73 -15.84 -14.64 -0.10
CA TRP A 73 -15.58 -14.50 -1.52
C TRP A 73 -16.21 -13.20 -2.03
N ILE A 74 -15.49 -12.50 -2.89
CA ILE A 74 -15.91 -11.23 -3.46
C ILE A 74 -15.70 -11.23 -4.97
N THR A 75 -16.41 -10.37 -5.69
CA THR A 75 -16.15 -10.17 -7.12
C THR A 75 -14.97 -9.22 -7.34
N GLN A 76 -14.44 -9.19 -8.56
CA GLN A 76 -13.43 -8.22 -8.95
C GLN A 76 -13.93 -6.78 -8.77
N GLU A 77 -15.19 -6.50 -9.11
CA GLU A 77 -15.78 -5.17 -8.92
C GLU A 77 -15.85 -4.78 -7.45
N GLU A 78 -16.20 -5.71 -6.56
CA GLU A 78 -16.17 -5.47 -5.12
C GLU A 78 -14.74 -5.21 -4.62
N ALA A 79 -13.75 -5.95 -5.12
CA ALA A 79 -12.34 -5.75 -4.76
C ALA A 79 -11.85 -4.36 -5.19
N VAL A 80 -12.15 -3.93 -6.42
CA VAL A 80 -11.81 -2.59 -6.93
C VAL A 80 -12.50 -1.51 -6.10
N LYS A 81 -13.77 -1.70 -5.75
CA LYS A 81 -14.51 -0.77 -4.89
C LYS A 81 -13.87 -0.63 -3.50
N ILE A 82 -13.39 -1.72 -2.90
CA ILE A 82 -12.66 -1.67 -1.63
C ILE A 82 -11.39 -0.83 -1.78
N LEU A 83 -10.60 -1.02 -2.85
CA LEU A 83 -9.41 -0.21 -3.11
C LEU A 83 -9.75 1.28 -3.26
N GLU A 84 -10.79 1.61 -4.05
CA GLU A 84 -11.25 2.98 -4.26
C GLU A 84 -11.66 3.66 -2.95
N GLU A 85 -12.45 2.99 -2.12
CA GLU A 85 -12.90 3.54 -0.85
C GLU A 85 -11.76 3.70 0.16
N GLU A 86 -10.77 2.79 0.14
CA GLU A 86 -9.61 2.88 1.02
C GLU A 86 -8.63 3.98 0.57
N ASP A 87 -8.40 4.16 -0.73
CA ASP A 87 -7.68 5.33 -1.25
C ASP A 87 -8.44 6.61 -0.92
N ALA A 88 -9.76 6.63 -1.05
CA ALA A 88 -10.61 7.77 -0.68
C ALA A 88 -10.39 8.18 0.80
N ARG A 89 -10.23 7.20 1.69
CA ARG A 89 -9.89 7.38 3.12
C ARG A 89 -8.42 7.80 3.36
N GLY A 90 -7.57 7.76 2.34
CA GLY A 90 -6.14 8.09 2.42
C GLY A 90 -5.30 6.94 2.98
N HIS A 91 -5.79 5.71 2.87
CA HIS A 91 -5.04 4.52 3.24
C HIS A 91 -4.04 4.15 2.14
N VAL A 92 -2.98 3.46 2.55
CA VAL A 92 -1.88 3.04 1.67
C VAL A 92 -2.11 1.60 1.24
N HIS A 93 -1.94 1.32 -0.04
CA HIS A 93 -1.99 -0.03 -0.59
C HIS A 93 -0.61 -0.68 -0.51
N HIS A 94 -0.57 -1.86 0.08
CA HIS A 94 0.63 -2.68 0.22
C HIS A 94 0.41 -3.98 -0.53
N ALA A 95 1.21 -4.25 -1.54
CA ALA A 95 1.15 -5.48 -2.30
C ALA A 95 2.25 -6.44 -1.82
N PHE A 96 1.84 -7.63 -1.41
CA PHE A 96 2.73 -8.63 -0.83
C PHE A 96 3.10 -9.68 -1.88
N PHE A 97 4.42 -9.88 -2.04
CA PHE A 97 5.03 -10.83 -2.97
C PHE A 97 6.07 -11.62 -2.20
N LYS A 98 5.91 -12.92 -2.04
CA LYS A 98 6.87 -13.69 -1.25
C LYS A 98 7.54 -14.75 -2.10
N ASP A 99 8.86 -14.82 -2.03
CA ASP A 99 9.64 -15.98 -2.48
C ASP A 99 9.10 -17.27 -1.84
N ALA A 100 8.70 -17.19 -0.57
CA ALA A 100 8.07 -18.29 0.17
C ALA A 100 6.71 -18.73 -0.43
N MET A 101 6.07 -17.88 -1.24
CA MET A 101 4.85 -18.16 -1.99
C MET A 101 5.16 -18.52 -3.45
N LEU A 102 6.37 -19.04 -3.71
CA LEU A 102 6.86 -19.42 -5.04
C LEU A 102 6.92 -18.24 -6.03
N GLY A 103 7.24 -17.04 -5.53
CA GLY A 103 7.28 -15.83 -6.34
C GLY A 103 5.90 -15.27 -6.70
N ARG A 104 4.82 -15.78 -6.09
CA ARG A 104 3.46 -15.33 -6.39
C ARG A 104 3.04 -14.15 -5.54
N TYR A 105 2.33 -13.23 -6.19
CA TYR A 105 1.43 -12.29 -5.54
C TYR A 105 0.38 -13.06 -4.74
N TYR A 106 0.03 -12.60 -3.54
CA TYR A 106 -0.99 -13.27 -2.73
C TYR A 106 -1.91 -12.35 -1.93
N ALA A 107 -1.53 -11.10 -1.69
CA ALA A 107 -2.37 -10.18 -0.93
C ALA A 107 -2.12 -8.70 -1.24
N ILE A 108 -3.19 -7.90 -1.23
CA ILE A 108 -3.14 -6.45 -1.02
C ILE A 108 -3.72 -6.12 0.34
N CYS A 109 -2.95 -5.41 1.17
CA CYS A 109 -3.46 -4.79 2.39
C CYS A 109 -3.77 -3.31 2.15
N ASN A 110 -4.87 -2.84 2.72
CA ASN A 110 -5.28 -1.43 2.71
C ASN A 110 -5.08 -0.81 4.11
N CYS A 111 -3.91 -0.20 4.30
CA CYS A 111 -3.38 0.12 5.61
C CYS A 111 -3.48 1.60 5.97
N CYS A 112 -3.81 1.89 7.23
CA CYS A 112 -3.61 3.20 7.85
C CYS A 112 -2.48 3.10 8.89
N SER A 113 -1.80 4.20 9.17
CA SER A 113 -0.87 4.32 10.31
C SER A 113 -1.56 4.08 11.65
N CYS A 114 -2.89 4.24 11.71
CA CYS A 114 -3.69 4.07 12.91
C CYS A 114 -3.76 2.62 13.43
N CYS A 115 -3.88 1.64 12.52
CA CYS A 115 -4.09 0.23 12.85
C CYS A 115 -2.92 -0.65 12.41
N CYS A 116 -2.26 -0.35 11.29
CA CYS A 116 -1.28 -1.24 10.69
C CYS A 116 -0.02 -1.37 11.57
N GLY A 117 0.29 -2.61 11.97
CA GLY A 117 1.48 -2.90 12.76
C GLY A 117 2.78 -2.63 11.98
N ALA A 118 2.81 -2.95 10.68
CA ALA A 118 3.99 -2.74 9.85
C ALA A 118 4.28 -1.24 9.65
N MET A 119 3.26 -0.41 9.40
CA MET A 119 3.42 1.04 9.31
C MET A 119 3.90 1.64 10.62
N LYS A 120 3.32 1.24 11.75
CA LYS A 120 3.78 1.71 13.07
C LYS A 120 5.23 1.31 13.34
N ALA A 121 5.60 0.06 13.05
CA ALA A 121 6.99 -0.39 13.20
C ALA A 121 7.94 0.44 12.32
N HIS A 122 7.57 0.68 11.06
CA HIS A 122 8.34 1.49 10.13
C HIS A 122 8.52 2.94 10.60
N GLN A 123 7.45 3.58 11.07
CA GLN A 123 7.50 4.91 11.67
C GLN A 123 8.39 4.96 12.93
N ASN A 124 8.57 3.83 13.62
CA ASN A 124 9.48 3.66 14.76
C ASN A 124 10.86 3.13 14.33
N HIS A 125 11.27 3.38 13.07
CA HIS A 125 12.58 3.05 12.52
C HIS A 125 12.90 1.54 12.42
N ILE A 126 11.88 0.69 12.40
CA ILE A 126 12.03 -0.75 12.12
C ILE A 126 11.58 -0.98 10.67
N PRO A 127 12.48 -1.30 9.73
CA PRO A 127 12.19 -1.33 8.29
C PRO A 127 11.32 -2.55 7.92
N MET A 128 10.02 -2.44 8.19
CA MET A 128 9.00 -3.45 7.93
C MET A 128 8.29 -3.27 6.57
N LEU A 129 8.63 -2.22 5.84
CA LEU A 129 7.99 -1.83 4.58
C LEU A 129 9.05 -1.53 3.53
N ALA A 130 8.81 -1.91 2.28
CA ALA A 130 9.61 -1.42 1.14
C ALA A 130 8.90 -0.29 0.41
N SER A 131 9.68 0.66 -0.11
CA SER A 131 9.17 1.75 -0.93
C SER A 131 8.72 1.27 -2.31
N SER A 132 7.88 2.08 -2.93
CA SER A 132 7.34 1.84 -4.28
C SER A 132 8.35 2.04 -5.43
N GLY A 133 9.57 2.53 -5.14
CA GLY A 133 10.50 3.03 -6.17
C GLY A 133 10.19 4.44 -6.70
N TYR A 134 9.15 5.10 -6.15
CA TYR A 134 8.78 6.47 -6.50
C TYR A 134 8.86 7.43 -5.31
N VAL A 135 8.93 8.73 -5.60
CA VAL A 135 8.75 9.83 -4.65
C VAL A 135 7.72 10.83 -5.17
N ALA A 136 7.05 11.52 -4.25
CA ALA A 136 6.16 12.62 -4.59
C ALA A 136 6.98 13.87 -4.96
N GLN A 137 6.57 14.56 -6.01
CA GLN A 137 7.12 15.85 -6.44
C GLN A 137 6.00 16.87 -6.58
N ILE A 138 6.26 18.10 -6.14
CA ILE A 138 5.29 19.20 -6.14
C ILE A 138 5.60 20.13 -7.31
N ASP A 139 4.58 20.49 -8.07
CA ASP A 139 4.57 21.62 -8.99
C ASP A 139 4.18 22.88 -8.21
N HIS A 140 5.17 23.75 -7.94
CA HIS A 140 4.97 24.96 -7.16
C HIS A 140 4.20 26.06 -7.90
N ASP A 141 4.05 25.97 -9.22
CA ASP A 141 3.23 26.92 -9.98
C ASP A 141 1.72 26.63 -9.81
N LEU A 142 1.37 25.39 -9.45
CA LEU A 142 0.00 24.95 -9.20
C LEU A 142 -0.33 24.83 -7.70
N CYS A 143 0.67 24.64 -6.85
CA CYS A 143 0.48 24.45 -5.42
C CYS A 143 0.00 25.74 -4.74
N LEU A 144 -1.05 25.62 -3.92
CA LEU A 144 -1.59 26.72 -3.11
C LEU A 144 -1.22 26.61 -1.62
N ASP A 145 -0.28 25.73 -1.27
CA ASP A 145 0.18 25.49 0.10
C ASP A 145 -0.94 25.22 1.12
N CYS A 146 -2.00 24.54 0.67
CA CYS A 146 -3.21 24.32 1.45
C CYS A 146 -3.08 23.25 2.56
N GLY A 147 -2.00 22.46 2.57
CA GLY A 147 -1.73 21.44 3.59
C GLY A 147 -2.50 20.12 3.47
N THR A 148 -3.43 19.96 2.55
CA THR A 148 -4.20 18.70 2.41
C THR A 148 -3.29 17.48 2.23
N CYS A 149 -2.23 17.59 1.45
CA CYS A 149 -1.27 16.50 1.25
C CYS A 149 -0.49 16.13 2.53
N HIS A 150 -0.21 17.10 3.41
CA HIS A 150 0.41 16.88 4.70
C HIS A 150 -0.51 16.06 5.62
N ASP A 151 -1.79 16.44 5.72
CA ASP A 151 -2.78 15.78 6.58
C ASP A 151 -2.99 14.29 6.23
N TYR A 152 -2.92 13.96 4.94
CA TYR A 152 -3.09 12.58 4.46
C TYR A 152 -1.79 11.76 4.45
N CYS A 153 -0.63 12.37 4.67
CA CYS A 153 0.65 11.68 4.58
C CYS A 153 0.86 10.72 5.77
N GLN A 154 0.64 9.44 5.54
CA GLN A 154 0.83 8.39 6.57
C GLN A 154 2.29 8.16 6.98
N PHE A 155 3.26 8.82 6.33
CA PHE A 155 4.69 8.67 6.60
C PHE A 155 5.35 9.97 7.08
N SER A 156 4.57 11.03 7.29
CA SER A 156 5.07 12.36 7.67
C SER A 156 6.15 12.90 6.71
N ALA A 157 6.08 12.51 5.44
CA ALA A 157 7.01 12.91 4.39
C ALA A 157 6.67 14.27 3.79
N LEU A 158 5.44 14.75 3.92
CA LEU A 158 4.99 16.05 3.43
C LEU A 158 4.91 17.03 4.60
N GLY A 159 5.29 18.27 4.38
CA GLY A 159 5.26 19.33 5.38
C GLY A 159 5.44 20.69 4.74
N PHE A 160 5.90 21.67 5.53
CA PHE A 160 6.16 23.03 5.08
C PHE A 160 7.59 23.44 5.43
N ASP A 161 8.21 24.24 4.55
CA ASP A 161 9.50 24.88 4.83
C ASP A 161 9.33 26.14 5.69
N ASP A 162 10.44 26.85 5.93
CA ASP A 162 10.46 28.08 6.74
C ASP A 162 9.60 29.22 6.15
N ASN A 163 9.28 29.18 4.85
CA ASN A 163 8.44 30.16 4.16
C ASN A 163 6.99 29.71 4.05
N TYR A 164 6.61 28.61 4.71
CA TYR A 164 5.30 27.97 4.59
C TYR A 164 5.01 27.43 3.18
N SER A 165 6.05 27.14 2.39
CA SER A 165 5.92 26.44 1.11
C SER A 165 5.90 24.93 1.35
N THR A 166 4.99 24.24 0.68
CA THR A 166 4.85 22.78 0.78
C THR A 166 6.15 22.10 0.34
N MET A 167 6.66 21.16 1.13
CA MET A 167 7.89 20.42 0.83
C MET A 167 7.70 18.91 1.01
N VAL A 168 8.56 18.14 0.34
CA VAL A 168 8.62 16.68 0.47
C VAL A 168 9.98 16.28 1.03
N ASN A 169 9.99 15.56 2.15
CA ASN A 169 11.14 14.83 2.64
C ASN A 169 11.27 13.51 1.87
N TYR A 170 12.23 13.44 0.97
CA TYR A 170 12.43 12.27 0.11
C TYR A 170 12.85 11.04 0.91
N ASP A 171 13.58 11.17 2.02
CA ASP A 171 14.00 10.03 2.84
C ASP A 171 12.81 9.32 3.49
N LEU A 172 11.78 10.07 3.88
CA LEU A 172 10.55 9.53 4.46
C LEU A 172 9.49 9.15 3.42
N CYS A 173 9.59 9.69 2.20
CA CYS A 173 8.61 9.41 1.16
C CYS A 173 8.71 7.93 0.72
N MET A 174 7.58 7.24 0.75
CA MET A 174 7.45 5.85 0.29
C MET A 174 6.80 5.73 -1.10
N GLY A 175 6.40 6.86 -1.69
CA GLY A 175 5.77 6.92 -3.01
C GLY A 175 4.38 6.27 -3.08
N CYS A 176 3.60 6.28 -2.00
CA CYS A 176 2.27 5.66 -1.97
C CYS A 176 1.22 6.33 -2.88
N GLY A 177 1.46 7.57 -3.33
CA GLY A 177 0.54 8.29 -4.21
C GLY A 177 -0.72 8.86 -3.56
N VAL A 178 -0.98 8.63 -2.26
CA VAL A 178 -2.15 9.20 -1.56
C VAL A 178 -2.19 10.74 -1.68
N CYS A 179 -1.05 11.41 -1.57
CA CYS A 179 -0.99 12.87 -1.75
C CYS A 179 -1.38 13.33 -3.16
N VAL A 180 -1.12 12.52 -4.18
CA VAL A 180 -1.53 12.78 -5.57
C VAL A 180 -3.05 12.73 -5.65
N SER A 181 -3.69 11.66 -5.13
CA SER A 181 -5.15 11.52 -5.19
C SER A 181 -5.92 12.53 -4.33
N LYS A 182 -5.26 13.16 -3.36
CA LYS A 182 -5.86 14.16 -2.46
C LYS A 182 -5.55 15.60 -2.82
N CYS A 183 -4.66 15.87 -3.78
CA CYS A 183 -4.32 17.23 -4.13
C CYS A 183 -5.50 17.88 -4.89
N PRO A 184 -6.15 18.93 -4.36
CA PRO A 184 -7.27 19.58 -5.06
C PRO A 184 -6.84 20.43 -6.27
N GLN A 185 -5.53 20.59 -6.48
CA GLN A 185 -4.95 21.38 -7.58
C GLN A 185 -4.22 20.51 -8.60
N ASP A 186 -4.21 19.19 -8.41
CA ASP A 186 -3.43 18.25 -9.22
C ASP A 186 -1.94 18.64 -9.32
N ALA A 187 -1.42 19.29 -8.27
CA ALA A 187 -0.07 19.85 -8.20
C ALA A 187 1.00 18.83 -7.78
N ILE A 188 0.66 17.56 -7.60
CA ILE A 188 1.59 16.54 -7.10
C ILE A 188 1.61 15.36 -8.07
N ASN A 189 2.81 14.91 -8.44
CA ASN A 189 3.03 13.73 -9.27
C ASN A 189 4.02 12.77 -8.60
N LEU A 190 4.03 11.51 -9.03
CA LEU A 190 5.03 10.52 -8.63
C LEU A 190 6.14 10.46 -9.68
N HIS A 191 7.39 10.49 -9.22
CA HIS A 191 8.58 10.38 -10.07
C HIS A 191 9.43 9.20 -9.63
N LEU A 192 9.98 8.49 -10.61
CA LEU A 192 10.92 7.39 -10.36
C LEU A 192 12.12 7.91 -9.59
N GLU A 193 12.46 7.22 -8.51
CA GLU A 193 13.62 7.53 -7.68
C GLU A 193 14.41 6.24 -7.45
N PRO A 194 15.47 5.98 -8.25
CA PRO A 194 16.23 4.74 -8.17
C PRO A 194 16.82 4.44 -6.79
N SER A 195 17.09 5.47 -5.97
CA SER A 195 17.55 5.27 -4.59
C SER A 195 16.48 4.68 -3.67
N LYS A 196 15.20 4.68 -4.10
CA LYS A 196 14.05 4.10 -3.41
C LYS A 196 13.69 2.70 -3.89
N GLY A 197 14.63 2.03 -4.57
CA GLY A 197 14.43 0.68 -5.08
C GLY A 197 13.78 0.65 -6.46
N ILE A 198 13.57 -0.55 -6.96
CA ILE A 198 12.98 -0.78 -8.28
C ILE A 198 11.46 -0.87 -8.08
N PRO A 199 10.66 -0.12 -8.87
CA PRO A 199 9.22 -0.30 -8.91
C PRO A 199 8.82 -1.74 -9.12
N LEU A 200 7.74 -2.12 -8.45
CA LEU A 200 7.14 -3.43 -8.64
C LEU A 200 6.44 -3.49 -10.00
N GLU A 201 7.04 -4.22 -10.95
CA GLU A 201 6.43 -4.51 -12.26
C GLU A 201 5.71 -5.87 -12.21
N VAL A 202 4.41 -5.83 -11.94
CA VAL A 202 3.58 -7.02 -11.71
C VAL A 202 3.55 -7.92 -12.95
N SER A 203 3.57 -7.33 -14.16
CA SER A 203 3.57 -8.06 -15.43
C SER A 203 4.80 -8.94 -15.66
N GLU A 204 5.90 -8.70 -14.93
CA GLU A 204 7.11 -9.52 -15.00
C GLU A 204 7.09 -10.70 -14.01
N LEU A 205 6.07 -10.77 -13.13
CA LEU A 205 5.95 -11.74 -12.04
C LEU A 205 4.86 -12.80 -12.26
N ILE A 206 4.14 -12.75 -13.39
CA ILE A 206 3.08 -13.69 -13.79
C ILE A 206 3.63 -14.69 -14.82
#